data_AF-D8F073-F1
#
_entry.id   AF-D8F073-F1
#
_cell.length_a   1.000
_cell.length_b   1.000
_cell.length_c   1.000
_cell.angle_alpha   90.00
_cell.angle_beta   90.00
_cell.angle_gamma   90.00
#
_symmetry.space_group_name_H-M   'P 1'
#
loop_
_entity.id
_entity.type
_entity.pdbx_description
1 polymer ?
#
loop_
_entity_poly.entity_id
_entity_poly.type
_entity_poly.pdbx_seq_one_letter_code
_entity_poly.pdbx_strand_id
1 'polypeptide(L)'
;MDATSLTSSMGYDGSISEMYSAWVSGCAVVMLTKEQIRSGPDLVPMLCEAEVTVLFCPPVLLTTLTSTPEVDLPYPLCRYVVPAGEAFPDSLVEPWTRGRRQIINTYGPTEASTDTSRQSLRPGEPVTIGSPFANVTYVILEVGQLRALPHGEAGELCIGGVHVARGYRNLPQQTAQKFIMHPQFGRLYRTGDKCRIDIHSQRVHFIGRIDAQLKVRGHRVEIQAVEDILQAQFREIEAAVLDYQNEELVAFVTAPSKAKTDFSDVKPAPDKWEAQVTATLEKQLPAPSVPSRIFLVKKFIMKAHVGKNRPVTPPQPFSIAGNRRTGYEKNANKKAHHGTKINDRKGYIAEEGSRSPTRLWRSVEDLQRRFRNPFGVGRCVRRQRRALHRHRPVDTAPAEGGLGGVGPSAS
;
A
#
# COMPACT_ATOMS: atom_id res chain seq x y z
N MET A 1 -19.50 0.90 18.30
CA MET A 1 -19.62 1.88 17.20
C MET A 1 -18.55 1.47 16.20
N ASP A 2 -18.78 1.52 14.89
CA ASP A 2 -17.70 1.12 13.97
C ASP A 2 -16.53 2.12 14.08
N ALA A 3 -15.32 1.59 14.04
CA ALA A 3 -14.07 2.35 14.16
C ALA A 3 -13.11 1.93 13.05
N THR A 4 -12.46 2.92 12.43
CA THR A 4 -11.49 2.76 11.34
C THR A 4 -10.11 3.20 11.81
N SER A 5 -9.09 2.40 11.55
CA SER A 5 -7.70 2.77 11.83
C SER A 5 -7.22 3.84 10.86
N LEU A 6 -6.58 4.90 11.37
CA LEU A 6 -5.71 5.79 10.61
C LEU A 6 -4.26 5.34 10.82
N THR A 7 -3.70 4.69 9.80
CA THR A 7 -2.32 4.20 9.77
C THR A 7 -1.43 4.98 8.81
N SER A 8 -2.03 5.60 7.81
CA SER A 8 -1.32 6.41 6.82
C SER A 8 -0.86 7.74 7.41
N SER A 9 0.31 8.20 6.95
CA SER A 9 0.73 9.59 7.20
C SER A 9 -0.23 10.56 6.52
N MET A 10 -0.51 11.71 7.14
CA MET A 10 -1.31 12.79 6.52
C MET A 10 -0.70 13.35 5.21
N GLY A 11 0.59 13.10 4.96
CA GLY A 11 1.23 13.44 3.68
C GLY A 11 0.98 12.42 2.57
N TYR A 12 0.34 11.30 2.88
CA TYR A 12 -0.03 10.25 1.94
C TYR A 12 -1.55 10.30 1.70
N ASP A 13 -1.96 10.25 0.44
CA ASP A 13 -3.36 10.35 0.02
C ASP A 13 -4.24 9.21 0.53
N GLY A 14 -3.67 8.05 0.88
CA GLY A 14 -4.36 6.96 1.58
C GLY A 14 -5.03 7.41 2.90
N SER A 15 -4.44 8.38 3.61
CA SER A 15 -5.04 8.96 4.82
C SER A 15 -6.41 9.60 4.56
N ILE A 16 -6.64 10.12 3.35
CA ILE A 16 -7.94 10.69 2.95
C ILE A 16 -8.99 9.58 2.89
N SER A 17 -8.67 8.43 2.29
CA SER A 17 -9.58 7.28 2.22
C SER A 17 -9.90 6.75 3.63
N GLU A 18 -8.88 6.63 4.49
CA GLU A 18 -9.02 6.20 5.89
C GLU A 18 -9.96 7.11 6.71
N MET A 19 -9.73 8.43 6.67
CA MET A 19 -10.53 9.40 7.45
C MET A 19 -11.93 9.59 6.88
N TYR A 20 -12.06 9.84 5.57
CA TYR A 20 -13.34 10.22 4.98
C TYR A 20 -14.29 9.03 4.88
N SER A 21 -13.80 7.80 4.63
CA SER A 21 -14.66 6.61 4.66
C SER A 21 -15.30 6.39 6.03
N ALA A 22 -14.57 6.72 7.10
CA ALA A 22 -15.08 6.67 8.47
C ALA A 22 -16.12 7.77 8.73
N TRP A 23 -15.80 9.04 8.44
CA TRP A 23 -16.67 10.17 8.76
C TRP A 23 -17.99 10.16 7.99
N VAL A 24 -17.98 9.81 6.69
CA VAL A 24 -19.22 9.71 5.91
C VAL A 24 -20.13 8.56 6.38
N SER A 25 -19.56 7.57 7.07
CA SER A 25 -20.26 6.41 7.60
C SER A 25 -20.65 6.57 9.09
N GLY A 26 -20.26 7.67 9.74
CA GLY A 26 -20.48 7.89 11.17
C GLY A 26 -19.59 7.03 12.08
N CYS A 27 -18.47 6.54 11.56
CA CYS A 27 -17.48 5.75 12.29
C CYS A 27 -16.48 6.64 13.03
N ALA A 28 -15.90 6.12 14.11
CA ALA A 28 -14.74 6.72 14.76
C ALA A 28 -13.47 6.51 13.92
N VAL A 29 -12.49 7.41 14.06
CA VAL A 29 -11.13 7.27 13.51
C VAL A 29 -10.17 7.05 14.66
N VAL A 30 -9.49 5.89 14.65
CA VAL A 30 -8.50 5.50 15.66
C VAL A 30 -7.12 5.81 15.10
N MET A 31 -6.44 6.80 15.65
CA MET A 31 -5.10 7.18 15.22
C MET A 31 -4.05 6.24 15.80
N LEU A 32 -3.28 5.60 14.93
CA LEU A 32 -2.18 4.74 15.34
C LEU A 32 -0.84 5.43 14.99
N THR A 33 0.09 5.45 15.93
CA THR A 33 1.44 5.97 15.66
C THR A 33 2.23 4.97 14.81
N LYS A 34 3.31 5.46 14.17
CA LYS A 34 4.19 4.58 13.37
C LYS A 34 4.85 3.50 14.22
N GLU A 35 5.13 3.80 15.48
CA GLU A 35 5.71 2.88 16.46
C GLU A 35 4.71 1.77 16.79
N GLN A 36 3.43 2.11 17.01
CA GLN A 36 2.36 1.13 17.24
C GLN A 36 2.13 0.26 16.01
N ILE A 37 2.12 0.82 14.80
CA ILE A 37 1.95 0.04 13.57
C ILE A 37 3.10 -0.97 13.39
N ARG A 38 4.31 -0.61 13.83
CA ARG A 38 5.51 -1.45 13.71
C ARG A 38 5.72 -2.41 14.88
N SER A 39 4.85 -2.39 15.89
CA SER A 39 5.03 -3.23 17.09
C SER A 39 4.63 -4.69 16.85
N GLY A 40 4.20 -5.06 15.64
CA GLY A 40 3.86 -6.44 15.28
C GLY A 40 2.72 -6.98 16.17
N PRO A 41 2.91 -8.11 16.88
CA PRO A 41 1.87 -8.69 17.73
C PRO A 41 1.35 -7.76 18.84
N ASP A 42 2.18 -6.83 19.34
CA ASP A 42 1.78 -5.88 20.39
C ASP A 42 0.70 -4.89 19.93
N LEU A 43 0.44 -4.80 18.61
CA LEU A 43 -0.65 -4.01 18.06
C LEU A 43 -2.03 -4.64 18.32
N VAL A 44 -2.12 -5.97 18.48
CA VAL A 44 -3.40 -6.68 18.67
C VAL A 44 -4.18 -6.14 19.88
N PRO A 45 -3.61 -6.05 21.11
CA PRO A 45 -4.32 -5.48 22.25
C PRO A 45 -4.84 -4.06 22.00
N MET A 46 -4.09 -3.23 21.27
CA MET A 46 -4.49 -1.85 20.96
C MET A 46 -5.69 -1.82 20.00
N LEU A 47 -5.71 -2.69 18.98
CA LEU A 47 -6.86 -2.82 18.08
C LEU A 47 -8.10 -3.33 18.81
N CYS A 48 -7.92 -4.22 19.78
CA CYS A 48 -9.00 -4.74 20.63
C CYS A 48 -9.56 -3.65 21.56
N GLU A 49 -8.69 -2.93 22.28
CA GLU A 49 -9.09 -1.86 23.21
C GLU A 49 -9.83 -0.72 22.50
N ALA A 50 -9.36 -0.36 21.30
CA ALA A 50 -9.99 0.68 20.48
C ALA A 50 -11.19 0.18 19.65
N GLU A 51 -11.59 -1.09 19.80
CA GLU A 51 -12.69 -1.73 19.08
C GLU A 51 -12.61 -1.55 17.54
N VAL A 52 -11.41 -1.63 16.95
CA VAL A 52 -11.20 -1.36 15.51
C VAL A 52 -11.94 -2.39 14.66
N THR A 53 -12.84 -1.91 13.80
CA THR A 53 -13.64 -2.74 12.87
C THR A 53 -13.12 -2.73 11.44
N VAL A 54 -12.44 -1.65 11.04
CA VAL A 54 -11.82 -1.49 9.72
C VAL A 54 -10.34 -1.21 9.90
N LEU A 55 -9.51 -2.16 9.48
CA LEU A 55 -8.05 -2.04 9.51
C LEU A 55 -7.54 -1.71 8.11
N PHE A 56 -7.03 -0.49 7.93
CA PHE A 56 -6.20 -0.13 6.77
C PHE A 56 -4.75 -0.47 7.08
N CYS A 57 -4.06 -1.14 6.17
CA CYS A 57 -2.65 -1.48 6.37
C CYS A 57 -1.96 -1.92 5.08
N PRO A 58 -0.63 -1.80 4.98
CA PRO A 58 0.13 -2.56 3.99
C PRO A 58 -0.02 -4.08 4.23
N PRO A 59 -0.01 -4.93 3.18
CA PRO A 59 -0.09 -6.38 3.34
C PRO A 59 0.99 -6.97 4.26
N VAL A 60 2.20 -6.39 4.26
CA VAL A 60 3.30 -6.82 5.14
C VAL A 60 2.98 -6.70 6.63
N LEU A 61 2.06 -5.82 7.05
CA LEU A 61 1.65 -5.76 8.45
C LEU A 61 0.96 -7.07 8.88
N LEU A 62 0.15 -7.63 7.99
CA LEU A 62 -0.64 -8.83 8.26
C LEU A 62 0.23 -10.09 8.44
N THR A 63 1.46 -10.10 7.92
CA THR A 63 2.39 -11.23 8.10
C THR A 63 3.01 -11.26 9.50
N THR A 64 3.11 -10.10 10.15
CA THR A 64 3.76 -9.94 11.46
C THR A 64 2.77 -9.76 12.60
N LEU A 65 1.52 -9.38 12.31
CA LEU A 65 0.50 -9.06 13.31
C LEU A 65 0.02 -10.30 14.09
N THR A 66 -0.41 -11.36 13.39
CA THR A 66 -0.83 -12.63 14.01
C THR A 66 -0.93 -13.74 12.95
N SER A 67 -0.68 -14.98 13.35
CA SER A 67 -0.94 -16.19 12.55
C SER A 67 -2.34 -16.78 12.74
N THR A 68 -3.10 -16.31 13.75
CA THR A 68 -4.43 -16.81 14.15
C THR A 68 -5.44 -15.67 14.29
N PRO A 69 -5.70 -14.89 13.22
CA PRO A 69 -6.53 -13.69 13.31
C PRO A 69 -7.94 -13.98 13.85
N GLU A 70 -8.57 -15.12 13.52
CA GLU A 70 -9.88 -15.56 14.03
C GLU A 70 -9.97 -15.69 15.55
N VAL A 71 -8.84 -15.95 16.23
CA VAL A 71 -8.76 -16.06 17.69
C VAL A 71 -8.37 -14.71 18.30
N ASP A 72 -7.34 -14.07 17.76
CA ASP A 72 -6.73 -12.88 18.38
C ASP A 72 -7.54 -11.60 18.14
N LEU A 73 -8.31 -11.55 17.05
CA LEU A 73 -9.15 -10.41 16.65
C LEU A 73 -10.60 -10.85 16.46
N PRO A 74 -11.28 -11.39 17.48
CA PRO A 74 -12.61 -11.99 17.33
C PRO A 74 -13.62 -11.02 16.71
N TYR A 75 -14.53 -11.54 15.88
CA TYR A 75 -15.53 -10.73 15.20
C TYR A 75 -16.34 -9.86 16.20
N PRO A 76 -16.55 -8.56 15.94
CA PRO A 76 -16.36 -7.84 14.67
C PRO A 76 -15.01 -7.09 14.52
N LEU A 77 -14.01 -7.37 15.35
CA LEU A 77 -12.71 -6.72 15.24
C LEU A 77 -12.06 -7.02 13.88
N CYS A 78 -11.57 -5.96 13.25
CA CYS A 78 -10.99 -5.99 11.90
C CYS A 78 -11.86 -6.76 10.89
N ARG A 79 -13.21 -6.67 11.00
CA ARG A 79 -14.14 -7.32 10.06
C ARG A 79 -13.86 -6.94 8.61
N TYR A 80 -13.33 -5.73 8.38
CA TYR A 80 -12.81 -5.29 7.10
C TYR A 80 -11.31 -5.04 7.22
N VAL A 81 -10.53 -5.68 6.36
CA VAL A 81 -9.12 -5.39 6.16
C VAL A 81 -8.98 -4.75 4.79
N VAL A 82 -8.45 -3.54 4.73
CA VAL A 82 -8.32 -2.76 3.50
C VAL A 82 -6.83 -2.59 3.20
N PRO A 83 -6.22 -3.56 2.51
CA PRO A 83 -4.84 -3.44 2.11
C PRO A 83 -4.67 -2.38 1.02
N ALA A 84 -3.66 -1.54 1.18
CA ALA A 84 -3.35 -0.47 0.23
C ALA A 84 -1.83 -0.35 0.00
N GLY A 85 -1.46 0.27 -1.11
CA GLY A 85 -0.06 0.61 -1.40
C GLY A 85 0.75 -0.49 -2.09
N GLU A 86 0.46 -1.78 -1.88
CA GLU A 86 1.25 -2.91 -2.42
C GLU A 86 0.35 -4.01 -3.02
N ALA A 87 0.94 -4.94 -3.78
CA ALA A 87 0.24 -6.13 -4.23
C ALA A 87 -0.08 -7.03 -3.02
N PHE A 88 -1.32 -7.51 -2.93
CA PHE A 88 -1.72 -8.39 -1.83
C PHE A 88 -1.25 -9.83 -2.08
N PRO A 89 -0.52 -10.47 -1.15
CA PRO A 89 -0.09 -11.87 -1.30
C PRO A 89 -1.27 -12.85 -1.22
N ASP A 90 -1.42 -13.73 -2.21
CA ASP A 90 -2.43 -14.79 -2.24
C ASP A 90 -2.41 -15.66 -0.97
N SER A 91 -1.22 -15.91 -0.43
CA SER A 91 -1.01 -16.70 0.80
C SER A 91 -1.69 -16.12 2.04
N LEU A 92 -1.99 -14.81 2.05
CA LEU A 92 -2.67 -14.15 3.15
C LEU A 92 -4.19 -14.18 3.04
N VAL A 93 -4.76 -14.52 1.88
CA VAL A 93 -6.21 -14.45 1.66
C VAL A 93 -6.96 -15.43 2.56
N GLU A 94 -6.58 -16.71 2.54
CA GLU A 94 -7.19 -17.77 3.35
C GLU A 94 -7.16 -17.45 4.86
N PRO A 95 -5.99 -17.24 5.51
CA PRO A 95 -5.96 -16.98 6.95
C PRO A 95 -6.73 -15.72 7.34
N TRP A 96 -6.62 -14.64 6.56
CA TRP A 96 -7.26 -13.36 6.92
C TRP A 96 -8.73 -13.23 6.55
N THR A 97 -9.31 -14.18 5.80
CA THR A 97 -10.77 -14.24 5.56
C THR A 97 -11.52 -15.13 6.56
N ARG A 98 -10.81 -15.88 7.42
CA ARG A 98 -11.42 -16.63 8.53
C ARG A 98 -12.12 -15.68 9.51
N GLY A 99 -13.00 -16.25 10.34
CA GLY A 99 -13.74 -15.45 11.33
C GLY A 99 -14.70 -14.42 10.71
N ARG A 100 -15.16 -14.65 9.47
CA ARG A 100 -16.07 -13.78 8.70
C ARG A 100 -15.46 -12.43 8.29
N ARG A 101 -14.13 -12.30 8.27
CA ARG A 101 -13.45 -11.09 7.81
C ARG A 101 -13.50 -10.98 6.30
N GLN A 102 -13.47 -9.74 5.82
CA GLN A 102 -13.43 -9.43 4.39
C GLN A 102 -12.18 -8.61 4.09
N ILE A 103 -11.39 -9.09 3.15
CA ILE A 103 -10.25 -8.34 2.62
C ILE A 103 -10.74 -7.57 1.40
N ILE A 104 -10.67 -6.25 1.45
CA ILE A 104 -11.07 -5.34 0.38
C ILE A 104 -9.80 -4.78 -0.25
N ASN A 105 -9.26 -5.49 -1.24
CA ASN A 105 -8.09 -5.03 -1.98
C ASN A 105 -8.45 -3.81 -2.82
N THR A 106 -7.82 -2.66 -2.58
CA THR A 106 -8.04 -1.44 -3.36
C THR A 106 -6.83 -1.12 -4.21
N TYR A 107 -7.07 -0.37 -5.28
CA TYR A 107 -6.02 0.15 -6.13
C TYR A 107 -6.43 1.53 -6.63
N GLY A 108 -5.48 2.45 -6.60
CA GLY A 108 -5.53 3.71 -7.31
C GLY A 108 -4.20 4.44 -7.20
N PRO A 109 -3.80 5.18 -8.24
CA PRO A 109 -2.71 6.13 -8.15
C PRO A 109 -3.20 7.48 -7.58
N THR A 110 -2.29 8.26 -7.00
CA THR A 110 -2.58 9.61 -6.49
C THR A 110 -3.19 10.54 -7.54
N GLU A 111 -2.77 10.39 -8.80
CA GLU A 111 -3.32 11.15 -9.92
C GLU A 111 -4.77 10.81 -10.27
N ALA A 112 -5.35 9.81 -9.61
CA ALA A 112 -6.74 9.41 -9.75
C ALA A 112 -7.50 9.34 -8.40
N SER A 113 -7.16 10.23 -7.46
CA SER A 113 -7.89 10.42 -6.19
C SER A 113 -7.96 9.17 -5.31
N THR A 114 -6.78 8.74 -4.85
CA THR A 114 -6.56 7.67 -3.87
C THR A 114 -6.88 6.27 -4.39
N ASP A 115 -8.16 5.91 -4.50
CA ASP A 115 -8.60 4.58 -4.93
C ASP A 115 -9.56 4.69 -6.12
N THR A 116 -9.39 3.82 -7.11
CA THR A 116 -10.19 3.80 -8.34
C THR A 116 -10.84 2.46 -8.62
N SER A 117 -10.41 1.38 -7.97
CA SER A 117 -11.03 0.06 -8.05
C SER A 117 -10.93 -0.70 -6.73
N ARG A 118 -11.75 -1.75 -6.59
CA ARG A 118 -11.62 -2.71 -5.50
C ARG A 118 -11.99 -4.13 -5.89
N GLN A 119 -11.46 -5.10 -5.15
CA GLN A 119 -11.91 -6.50 -5.12
C GLN A 119 -12.12 -6.95 -3.68
N SER A 120 -13.23 -7.63 -3.40
CA SER A 120 -13.34 -8.46 -2.20
C SER A 120 -12.62 -9.79 -2.44
N LEU A 121 -11.48 -9.99 -1.79
CA LEU A 121 -10.67 -11.20 -1.98
C LEU A 121 -11.35 -12.41 -1.32
N ARG A 122 -11.23 -13.57 -1.96
CA ARG A 122 -11.79 -14.84 -1.52
C ARG A 122 -10.79 -15.95 -1.77
N PRO A 123 -10.70 -16.95 -0.87
CA PRO A 123 -9.85 -18.11 -1.10
C PRO A 123 -10.17 -18.81 -2.42
N GLY A 124 -9.13 -19.21 -3.15
CA GLY A 124 -9.25 -19.87 -4.44
C GLY A 124 -9.59 -18.94 -5.63
N GLU A 125 -9.85 -17.65 -5.40
CA GLU A 125 -9.97 -16.66 -6.49
C GLU A 125 -8.63 -15.94 -6.71
N PRO A 126 -8.28 -15.57 -7.97
CA PRO A 126 -7.10 -14.75 -8.22
C PRO A 126 -7.16 -13.40 -7.51
N VAL A 127 -6.03 -12.95 -6.97
CA VAL A 127 -5.86 -11.58 -6.49
C VAL A 127 -5.65 -10.66 -7.69
N THR A 128 -6.56 -9.70 -7.84
CA THR A 128 -6.56 -8.70 -8.90
C THR A 128 -6.73 -7.31 -8.27
N ILE A 129 -6.64 -6.24 -9.08
CA ILE A 129 -7.01 -4.90 -8.61
C ILE A 129 -8.53 -4.64 -8.73
N GLY A 130 -9.29 -5.66 -9.10
CA GLY A 130 -10.75 -5.67 -9.12
C GLY A 130 -11.35 -4.91 -10.29
N SER A 131 -12.50 -4.29 -10.04
CA SER A 131 -13.27 -3.55 -11.03
C SER A 131 -13.35 -2.07 -10.64
N PRO A 132 -13.39 -1.15 -11.62
CA PRO A 132 -13.42 0.29 -11.35
C PRO A 132 -14.65 0.70 -10.54
N PHE A 133 -14.51 1.75 -9.75
CA PHE A 133 -15.63 2.41 -9.08
C PHE A 133 -16.61 3.04 -10.07
N ALA A 134 -17.79 3.41 -9.58
CA ALA A 134 -18.75 4.16 -10.39
C ALA A 134 -18.10 5.45 -10.93
N ASN A 135 -18.37 5.76 -12.20
CA ASN A 135 -17.82 6.93 -12.89
C ASN A 135 -16.29 6.92 -13.06
N VAL A 136 -15.64 5.77 -12.87
CA VAL A 136 -14.25 5.52 -13.25
C VAL A 136 -14.24 4.63 -14.49
N THR A 137 -13.41 4.96 -15.47
CA THR A 137 -13.22 4.15 -16.67
C THR A 137 -11.81 3.60 -16.70
N TYR A 138 -11.67 2.29 -16.88
CA TYR A 138 -10.37 1.66 -17.14
C TYR A 138 -10.27 1.30 -18.62
N VAL A 139 -9.17 1.71 -19.24
CA VAL A 139 -8.85 1.41 -20.64
C VAL A 139 -7.44 0.84 -20.67
N ILE A 140 -7.26 -0.29 -21.37
CA ILE A 140 -5.92 -0.83 -21.63
C ILE A 140 -5.47 -0.28 -22.98
N LEU A 141 -4.40 0.52 -23.00
CA LEU A 141 -3.80 1.04 -24.23
C LEU A 141 -2.54 0.26 -24.60
N GLU A 142 -2.25 0.16 -25.89
CA GLU A 142 -0.95 -0.29 -26.35
C GLU A 142 0.15 0.69 -25.86
N VAL A 143 1.26 0.15 -25.36
CA VAL A 143 2.30 0.95 -24.73
C VAL A 143 2.88 1.96 -25.71
N GLY A 144 2.77 3.24 -25.37
CA GLY A 144 3.28 4.34 -26.19
C GLY A 144 2.31 4.81 -27.29
N GLN A 145 1.15 4.19 -27.43
CA GLN A 145 0.15 4.52 -28.46
C GLN A 145 -1.21 4.86 -27.84
N LEU A 146 -2.11 5.41 -28.66
CA LEU A 146 -3.52 5.66 -28.27
C LEU A 146 -4.46 4.52 -28.67
N ARG A 147 -3.94 3.40 -29.16
CA ARG A 147 -4.77 2.26 -29.57
C ARG A 147 -5.24 1.50 -28.33
N ALA A 148 -6.55 1.44 -28.12
CA ALA A 148 -7.14 0.59 -27.09
C ALA A 148 -7.04 -0.89 -27.47
N LEU A 149 -6.63 -1.70 -26.51
CA LEU A 149 -6.52 -3.15 -26.63
C LEU A 149 -7.82 -3.81 -26.16
N PRO A 150 -8.25 -4.91 -26.81
CA PRO A 150 -9.40 -5.67 -26.35
C PRO A 150 -9.15 -6.30 -24.98
N HIS A 151 -10.22 -6.64 -24.27
CA HIS A 151 -10.10 -7.43 -23.03
C HIS A 151 -9.36 -8.74 -23.34
N GLY A 152 -8.50 -9.19 -22.42
CA GLY A 152 -7.61 -10.32 -22.63
C GLY A 152 -6.20 -9.96 -23.10
N GLU A 153 -5.97 -8.76 -23.61
CA GLU A 153 -4.63 -8.30 -23.98
C GLU A 153 -3.98 -7.45 -22.86
N ALA A 154 -2.66 -7.54 -22.76
CA ALA A 154 -1.88 -6.82 -21.75
C ALA A 154 -1.28 -5.54 -22.35
N GLY A 155 -1.52 -4.41 -21.69
CA GLY A 155 -1.03 -3.10 -22.10
C GLY A 155 -0.92 -2.15 -20.92
N GLU A 156 -0.82 -0.86 -21.17
CA GLU A 156 -0.80 0.16 -20.12
C GLU A 156 -2.23 0.46 -19.65
N LEU A 157 -2.46 0.39 -18.33
CA LEU A 157 -3.69 0.85 -17.72
C LEU A 157 -3.78 2.38 -17.80
N CYS A 158 -4.88 2.86 -18.35
CA CYS A 158 -5.25 4.27 -18.37
C CYS A 158 -6.58 4.46 -17.63
N ILE A 159 -6.63 5.49 -16.78
CA ILE A 159 -7.78 5.79 -15.93
C ILE A 159 -8.47 7.05 -16.43
N GLY A 160 -9.77 6.94 -16.71
CA GLY A 160 -10.66 8.04 -17.05
C GLY A 160 -11.73 8.28 -16.00
N GLY A 161 -12.50 9.35 -16.19
CA GLY A 161 -13.66 9.67 -15.37
C GLY A 161 -13.41 10.67 -14.25
N VAL A 162 -14.33 10.75 -13.30
CA VAL A 162 -14.41 11.87 -12.33
C VAL A 162 -13.30 11.87 -11.29
N HIS A 163 -12.58 10.75 -11.15
CA HIS A 163 -11.47 10.59 -10.23
C HIS A 163 -10.16 11.19 -10.76
N VAL A 164 -10.05 11.46 -12.06
CA VAL A 164 -8.77 11.91 -12.64
C VAL A 164 -8.44 13.33 -12.19
N ALA A 165 -7.26 13.50 -11.60
CA ALA A 165 -6.77 14.78 -11.09
C ALA A 165 -6.66 15.84 -12.20
N ARG A 166 -6.73 17.12 -11.82
CA ARG A 166 -6.57 18.26 -12.75
C ARG A 166 -5.21 18.27 -13.46
N GLY A 167 -4.17 17.72 -12.84
CA GLY A 167 -2.81 17.68 -13.35
C GLY A 167 -1.78 17.91 -12.24
N TYR A 168 -0.52 17.99 -12.63
CA TYR A 168 0.58 18.32 -11.72
C TYR A 168 0.69 19.83 -11.54
N ARG A 169 0.78 20.29 -10.29
CA ARG A 169 0.89 21.71 -9.96
C ARG A 169 2.17 22.30 -10.56
N ASN A 170 2.03 23.39 -11.32
CA ASN A 170 3.14 24.11 -11.96
C ASN A 170 4.00 23.27 -12.94
N LEU A 171 3.50 22.13 -13.41
CA LEU A 171 4.22 21.22 -14.30
C LEU A 171 3.35 20.87 -15.53
N PRO A 172 3.06 21.86 -16.42
CA PRO A 172 2.14 21.66 -17.53
C PRO A 172 2.64 20.64 -18.56
N GLN A 173 3.96 20.56 -18.81
CA GLN A 173 4.53 19.61 -19.75
C GLN A 173 4.36 18.16 -19.26
N GLN A 174 4.68 17.89 -17.98
CA GLN A 174 4.46 16.56 -17.39
C GLN A 174 2.96 16.22 -17.32
N THR A 175 2.12 17.24 -17.05
CA THR A 175 0.66 17.08 -17.07
C THR A 175 0.19 16.64 -18.46
N ALA A 176 0.62 17.31 -19.53
CA ALA A 176 0.23 16.94 -20.89
C ALA A 176 0.72 15.54 -21.30
N GLN A 177 1.87 15.09 -20.78
CA GLN A 177 2.41 13.76 -21.05
C GLN A 177 1.61 12.64 -20.38
N LYS A 178 1.18 12.85 -19.12
CA LYS A 178 0.50 11.82 -18.32
C LYS A 178 -1.02 11.89 -18.40
N PHE A 179 -1.59 13.09 -18.57
CA PHE A 179 -3.04 13.33 -18.66
C PHE A 179 -3.42 13.67 -20.09
N ILE A 180 -3.63 12.63 -20.88
CA ILE A 180 -3.86 12.72 -22.32
C ILE A 180 -5.35 12.93 -22.64
N MET A 181 -5.61 13.46 -23.83
CA MET A 181 -6.96 13.48 -24.42
C MET A 181 -7.07 12.34 -25.44
N HIS A 182 -7.88 11.34 -25.14
CA HIS A 182 -8.17 10.22 -26.03
C HIS A 182 -9.43 10.53 -26.86
N PRO A 183 -9.44 10.29 -28.19
CA PRO A 183 -10.57 10.65 -29.05
C PRO A 183 -11.90 9.99 -28.66
N GLN A 184 -11.87 8.72 -28.23
CA GLN A 184 -13.06 7.98 -27.82
C GLN A 184 -13.42 8.10 -26.33
N PHE A 185 -12.43 8.06 -25.43
CA PHE A 185 -12.67 7.97 -23.97
C PHE A 185 -12.51 9.31 -23.24
N GLY A 186 -12.19 10.39 -23.96
CA GLY A 186 -11.95 11.70 -23.38
C GLY A 186 -10.65 11.73 -22.57
N ARG A 187 -10.65 12.46 -21.46
CA ARG A 187 -9.43 12.68 -20.66
C ARG A 187 -9.05 11.42 -19.87
N LEU A 188 -7.84 10.93 -20.10
CA LEU A 188 -7.27 9.75 -19.42
C LEU A 188 -5.96 10.09 -18.73
N TYR A 189 -5.70 9.48 -17.58
CA TYR A 189 -4.40 9.43 -16.93
C TYR A 189 -3.67 8.11 -17.26
N ARG A 190 -2.45 8.19 -17.77
CA ARG A 190 -1.56 7.07 -18.07
C ARG A 190 -0.82 6.63 -16.80
N THR A 191 -1.17 5.48 -16.23
CA THR A 191 -0.65 5.09 -14.91
C THR A 191 0.79 4.61 -14.95
N GLY A 192 1.26 4.09 -16.09
CA GLY A 192 2.51 3.33 -16.19
C GLY A 192 2.41 1.90 -15.61
N ASP A 193 1.22 1.43 -15.25
CA ASP A 193 1.00 0.04 -14.84
C ASP A 193 0.67 -0.83 -16.05
N LYS A 194 1.34 -1.98 -16.17
CA LYS A 194 1.00 -3.02 -17.12
C LYS A 194 -0.13 -3.88 -16.55
N CYS A 195 -1.26 -3.87 -17.21
CA CYS A 195 -2.46 -4.58 -16.77
C CYS A 195 -3.17 -5.29 -17.94
N ARG A 196 -4.09 -6.18 -17.59
CA ARG A 196 -5.03 -6.82 -18.51
C ARG A 196 -6.42 -6.89 -17.87
N ILE A 197 -7.46 -6.52 -18.62
CA ILE A 197 -8.85 -6.75 -18.20
C ILE A 197 -9.22 -8.18 -18.61
N ASP A 198 -9.69 -8.97 -17.65
CA ASP A 198 -10.15 -10.33 -17.92
C ASP A 198 -11.44 -10.35 -18.74
N ILE A 199 -11.54 -11.27 -19.72
CA ILE A 199 -12.66 -11.30 -20.67
C ILE A 199 -13.96 -11.69 -19.97
N HIS A 200 -13.89 -12.62 -19.01
CA HIS A 200 -15.08 -13.19 -18.37
C HIS A 200 -15.48 -12.44 -17.11
N SER A 201 -14.53 -12.26 -16.20
CA SER A 201 -14.79 -11.62 -14.91
C SER A 201 -14.80 -10.09 -14.98
N GLN A 202 -14.24 -9.51 -16.04
CA GLN A 202 -14.00 -8.06 -16.17
C GLN A 202 -13.18 -7.46 -15.02
N ARG A 203 -12.49 -8.31 -14.24
CA ARG A 203 -11.53 -7.87 -13.23
C ARG A 203 -10.20 -7.57 -13.89
N VAL A 204 -9.47 -6.61 -13.32
CA VAL A 204 -8.22 -6.15 -13.91
C VAL A 204 -7.04 -6.80 -13.19
N HIS A 205 -6.27 -7.58 -13.93
CA HIS A 205 -5.04 -8.16 -13.46
C HIS A 205 -3.91 -7.15 -13.58
N PHE A 206 -3.26 -6.84 -12.47
CA PHE A 206 -1.99 -6.13 -12.44
C PHE A 206 -0.86 -7.10 -12.76
N ILE A 207 -0.01 -6.74 -13.72
CA ILE A 207 1.11 -7.58 -14.20
C ILE A 207 2.46 -6.99 -13.75
N GLY A 208 2.56 -5.67 -13.66
CA GLY A 208 3.78 -4.97 -13.25
C GLY A 208 3.79 -3.52 -13.69
N ARG A 209 4.97 -2.90 -13.73
CA ARG A 209 5.19 -1.56 -14.27
C ARG A 209 5.73 -1.62 -15.69
N ILE A 210 5.36 -0.65 -16.53
CA ILE A 210 6.03 -0.44 -17.83
C ILE A 210 7.25 0.49 -17.70
N ASP A 211 7.32 1.26 -16.62
CA ASP A 211 8.40 2.19 -16.33
C ASP A 211 9.23 1.75 -15.12
N ALA A 212 10.13 2.64 -14.70
CA ALA A 212 11.12 2.42 -13.65
C ALA A 212 10.54 2.38 -12.23
N GLN A 213 9.29 2.79 -12.02
CA GLN A 213 8.81 3.09 -10.67
C GLN A 213 8.72 1.83 -9.80
N LEU A 214 9.13 1.94 -8.53
CA LEU A 214 9.04 0.84 -7.57
C LEU A 214 8.09 1.22 -6.42
N LYS A 215 7.42 0.21 -5.86
CA LYS A 215 6.70 0.31 -4.59
C LYS A 215 7.59 -0.26 -3.49
N VAL A 216 8.12 0.61 -2.64
CA VAL A 216 9.03 0.26 -1.54
C VAL A 216 8.27 0.45 -0.23
N ARG A 217 7.90 -0.63 0.46
CA ARG A 217 7.20 -0.58 1.76
C ARG A 217 5.96 0.33 1.72
N GLY A 218 5.13 0.18 0.69
CA GLY A 218 3.93 0.97 0.44
C GLY A 218 4.16 2.37 -0.13
N HIS A 219 5.40 2.80 -0.33
CA HIS A 219 5.72 4.12 -0.88
C HIS A 219 6.08 4.01 -2.36
N ARG A 220 5.57 4.93 -3.18
CA ARG A 220 5.97 5.08 -4.58
C ARG A 220 7.33 5.76 -4.64
N VAL A 221 8.33 5.06 -5.16
CA VAL A 221 9.70 5.56 -5.32
C VAL A 221 9.99 5.71 -6.81
N GLU A 222 10.29 6.95 -7.20
CA GLU A 222 10.78 7.28 -8.53
C GLU A 222 12.27 6.92 -8.62
N ILE A 223 12.59 5.68 -8.96
CA ILE A 223 14.00 5.24 -8.94
C ILE A 223 14.91 6.09 -9.84
N GLN A 224 14.37 6.62 -10.94
CA GLN A 224 15.12 7.49 -11.84
C GLN A 224 15.59 8.75 -11.13
N ALA A 225 14.77 9.34 -10.25
CA ALA A 225 15.18 10.52 -9.49
C ALA A 225 16.37 10.20 -8.57
N VAL A 226 16.42 8.99 -8.00
CA VAL A 226 17.56 8.55 -7.18
C VAL A 226 18.80 8.29 -8.04
N GLU A 227 18.64 7.62 -9.18
CA GLU A 227 19.71 7.41 -10.18
C GLU A 227 20.30 8.75 -10.65
N ASP A 228 19.45 9.73 -10.96
CA ASP A 228 19.83 11.05 -11.43
C ASP A 228 20.61 11.83 -10.35
N ILE A 229 20.17 11.78 -9.09
CA ILE A 229 20.92 12.40 -7.97
C ILE A 229 22.28 11.74 -7.78
N LEU A 230 22.33 10.40 -7.84
CA LEU A 230 23.59 9.64 -7.72
C LEU A 230 24.59 10.07 -8.80
N GLN A 231 24.15 10.14 -10.06
CA GLN A 231 25.01 10.53 -11.18
C GLN A 231 25.36 12.03 -11.17
N ALA A 232 24.47 12.90 -10.71
CA ALA A 232 24.71 14.35 -10.67
C ALA A 232 25.66 14.77 -9.53
N GLN A 233 25.54 14.15 -8.36
CA GLN A 233 26.29 14.54 -7.16
C GLN A 233 27.63 13.81 -7.00
N PHE A 234 27.76 12.62 -7.60
CA PHE A 234 28.97 11.80 -7.49
C PHE A 234 29.57 11.57 -8.88
N ARG A 235 30.55 12.39 -9.26
CA ARG A 235 31.18 12.32 -10.59
C ARG A 235 31.89 11.00 -10.87
N GLU A 236 32.25 10.27 -9.83
CA GLU A 236 32.80 8.92 -9.94
C GLU A 236 31.78 7.86 -10.36
N ILE A 237 30.47 8.14 -10.27
CA ILE A 237 29.40 7.20 -10.64
C ILE A 237 29.09 7.40 -12.13
N GLU A 238 29.42 6.40 -12.93
CA GLU A 238 29.16 6.39 -14.37
C GLU A 238 27.71 5.94 -14.67
N ALA A 239 27.20 4.99 -13.90
CA ALA A 239 25.85 4.45 -14.03
C ALA A 239 25.30 4.02 -12.67
N ALA A 240 23.99 4.18 -12.49
CA ALA A 240 23.26 3.72 -11.31
C ALA A 240 21.99 2.99 -11.73
N VAL A 241 21.64 1.91 -11.02
CA VAL A 241 20.37 1.19 -11.16
C VAL A 241 19.88 0.82 -9.77
N LEU A 242 18.62 1.14 -9.44
CA LEU A 242 18.00 0.70 -8.20
C LEU A 242 17.13 -0.53 -8.40
N ASP A 243 17.05 -1.35 -7.36
CA ASP A 243 16.18 -2.52 -7.29
C ASP A 243 15.54 -2.63 -5.91
N TYR A 244 14.40 -3.31 -5.82
CA TYR A 244 13.77 -3.64 -4.56
C TYR A 244 13.84 -5.15 -4.34
N GLN A 245 14.82 -5.59 -3.55
CA GLN A 245 15.12 -7.00 -3.30
C GLN A 245 15.09 -7.28 -1.80
N ASN A 246 14.52 -8.42 -1.40
CA ASN A 246 14.47 -8.85 0.01
C ASN A 246 13.93 -7.76 0.95
N GLU A 247 12.87 -7.06 0.53
CA GLU A 247 12.23 -5.95 1.27
C GLU A 247 13.11 -4.70 1.49
N GLU A 248 14.22 -4.59 0.74
CA GLU A 248 15.17 -3.50 0.79
C GLU A 248 15.36 -2.83 -0.58
N LEU A 249 15.42 -1.49 -0.58
CA LEU A 249 15.81 -0.72 -1.76
C LEU A 249 17.33 -0.73 -1.83
N VAL A 250 17.89 -1.28 -2.91
CA VAL A 250 19.33 -1.44 -3.11
C VAL A 250 19.75 -0.65 -4.34
N ALA A 251 20.91 0.02 -4.26
CA ALA A 251 21.52 0.69 -5.42
C ALA A 251 22.73 -0.11 -5.92
N PHE A 252 22.76 -0.35 -7.22
CA PHE A 252 23.92 -0.87 -7.95
C PHE A 252 24.54 0.28 -8.73
N VAL A 253 25.85 0.46 -8.64
CA VAL A 253 26.55 1.58 -9.30
C VAL A 253 27.85 1.14 -9.95
N THR A 254 28.16 1.70 -11.11
CA THR A 254 29.48 1.57 -11.74
C THR A 254 30.31 2.79 -11.34
N ALA A 255 31.34 2.56 -10.52
CA ALA A 255 32.26 3.60 -10.07
C ALA A 255 33.70 3.06 -10.02
N PRO A 256 34.41 2.97 -11.16
CA PRO A 256 35.71 2.29 -11.25
C PRO A 256 36.77 2.85 -10.29
N SER A 257 36.76 4.16 -10.03
CA SER A 257 37.69 4.82 -9.10
C SER A 257 37.51 4.40 -7.63
N LYS A 258 36.37 3.79 -7.28
CA LYS A 258 36.09 3.27 -5.92
C LYS A 258 36.41 1.80 -5.77
N ALA A 259 36.59 1.08 -6.88
CA ALA A 259 37.06 -0.28 -6.90
C ALA A 259 38.58 -0.31 -6.63
N LYS A 260 38.96 -0.20 -5.35
CA LYS A 260 40.38 -0.27 -4.91
C LYS A 260 41.10 -1.56 -5.32
N THR A 261 40.35 -2.61 -5.63
CA THR A 261 40.81 -3.92 -6.09
C THR A 261 39.90 -4.37 -7.20
N ASP A 262 40.44 -5.12 -8.18
CA ASP A 262 39.60 -5.79 -9.17
C ASP A 262 38.63 -6.76 -8.47
N PHE A 263 37.45 -6.92 -9.05
CA PHE A 263 36.40 -7.79 -8.56
C PHE A 263 35.69 -8.41 -9.76
N SER A 264 35.09 -9.60 -9.60
CA SER A 264 34.55 -10.34 -10.73
C SER A 264 33.32 -9.64 -11.34
N ASP A 265 32.27 -9.41 -10.55
CA ASP A 265 31.00 -8.88 -11.06
C ASP A 265 30.41 -7.78 -10.17
N VAL A 266 30.21 -8.08 -8.88
CA VAL A 266 29.56 -7.20 -7.91
C VAL A 266 30.26 -7.29 -6.55
N LYS A 267 30.39 -6.16 -5.84
CA LYS A 267 30.85 -6.13 -4.45
C LYS A 267 30.16 -5.00 -3.68
N PRO A 268 30.03 -5.09 -2.34
CA PRO A 268 29.59 -3.95 -1.55
C PRO A 268 30.48 -2.72 -1.78
N ALA A 269 29.87 -1.54 -1.77
CA ALA A 269 30.58 -0.28 -1.76
C ALA A 269 31.47 -0.15 -0.51
N PRO A 270 32.59 0.59 -0.57
CA PRO A 270 33.39 0.85 0.63
C PRO A 270 32.56 1.62 1.69
N ASP A 271 32.51 1.11 2.93
CA ASP A 271 31.63 1.63 4.00
C ASP A 271 31.65 3.15 4.16
N LYS A 272 32.85 3.76 4.16
CA LYS A 272 33.00 5.23 4.28
C LYS A 272 32.37 5.99 3.12
N TRP A 273 32.45 5.43 1.92
CA TRP A 273 31.89 6.04 0.72
C TRP A 273 30.38 5.82 0.65
N GLU A 274 29.90 4.61 0.97
CA GLU A 274 28.47 4.33 1.09
C GLU A 274 27.79 5.26 2.10
N ALA A 275 28.36 5.43 3.29
CA ALA A 275 27.84 6.36 4.29
C ALA A 275 27.76 7.82 3.79
N GLN A 276 28.76 8.27 3.01
CA GLN A 276 28.76 9.60 2.39
C GLN A 276 27.65 9.75 1.34
N VAL A 277 27.47 8.73 0.50
CA VAL A 277 26.42 8.71 -0.52
C VAL A 277 25.04 8.71 0.14
N THR A 278 24.79 7.81 1.08
CA THR A 278 23.53 7.71 1.83
C THR A 278 23.19 9.03 2.52
N ALA A 279 24.13 9.64 3.25
CA ALA A 279 23.91 10.92 3.93
C ALA A 279 23.60 12.08 2.95
N THR A 280 24.03 11.99 1.70
CA THR A 280 23.71 12.98 0.66
C THR A 280 22.30 12.76 0.13
N LEU A 281 21.91 11.50 -0.08
CA LEU A 281 20.56 11.13 -0.51
C LEU A 281 19.52 11.49 0.56
N GLU A 282 19.78 11.23 1.84
CA GLU A 282 18.89 11.56 2.97
C GLU A 282 18.56 13.05 3.08
N LYS A 283 19.43 13.94 2.58
CA LYS A 283 19.17 15.39 2.57
C LYS A 283 18.21 15.82 1.47
N GLN A 284 18.06 15.02 0.41
CA GLN A 284 17.32 15.38 -0.80
C GLN A 284 16.08 14.52 -1.02
N LEU A 285 16.04 13.34 -0.42
CA LEU A 285 15.03 12.33 -0.65
C LEU A 285 14.33 11.93 0.65
N PRO A 286 13.04 11.58 0.59
CA PRO A 286 12.36 11.00 1.73
C PRO A 286 12.96 9.62 2.05
N ALA A 287 12.97 9.24 3.32
CA ALA A 287 13.61 8.02 3.81
C ALA A 287 13.29 6.73 2.99
N PRO A 288 12.05 6.47 2.52
CA PRO A 288 11.76 5.29 1.71
C PRO A 288 12.43 5.26 0.33
N SER A 289 12.90 6.40 -0.18
CA SER A 289 13.60 6.54 -1.46
C SER A 289 15.12 6.44 -1.33
N VAL A 290 15.64 6.34 -0.11
CA VAL A 290 17.08 6.18 0.14
C VAL A 290 17.40 4.68 0.15
N PRO A 291 18.34 4.20 -0.71
CA PRO A 291 18.73 2.80 -0.71
C PRO A 291 19.43 2.43 0.61
N SER A 292 19.10 1.26 1.16
CA SER A 292 19.71 0.74 2.38
C SER A 292 21.15 0.29 2.15
N ARG A 293 21.47 -0.15 0.93
CA ARG A 293 22.75 -0.73 0.54
C ARG A 293 23.18 -0.24 -0.84
N ILE A 294 24.49 -0.07 -1.00
CA ILE A 294 25.10 0.29 -2.29
C ILE A 294 26.13 -0.78 -2.69
N PHE A 295 26.03 -1.26 -3.93
CA PHE A 295 26.94 -2.23 -4.51
C PHE A 295 27.66 -1.65 -5.72
N LEU A 296 28.98 -1.86 -5.80
CA LEU A 296 29.77 -1.63 -6.99
C LEU A 296 29.54 -2.76 -7.97
N VAL A 297 29.27 -2.42 -9.24
CA VAL A 297 29.14 -3.37 -10.35
C VAL A 297 30.20 -3.04 -11.41
N LYS A 298 30.92 -4.05 -11.87
CA LYS A 298 31.99 -3.88 -12.88
C LYS A 298 31.45 -3.38 -14.21
N LYS A 299 30.31 -3.93 -14.64
CA LYS A 299 29.59 -3.53 -15.85
C LYS A 299 28.14 -3.99 -15.77
N PHE A 300 27.20 -3.15 -16.21
CA PHE A 300 25.80 -3.57 -16.36
C PHE A 300 25.59 -4.40 -17.63
N ILE A 301 24.75 -5.43 -17.53
CA ILE A 301 24.18 -6.10 -18.70
C ILE A 301 23.02 -5.23 -19.18
N MET A 302 22.98 -4.90 -20.46
CA MET A 302 21.87 -4.15 -21.06
C MET A 302 20.78 -5.14 -21.49
N LYS A 303 19.54 -4.96 -21.05
CA LYS A 303 18.39 -5.60 -21.72
C LYS A 303 17.72 -4.58 -22.63
N ALA A 304 17.27 -5.08 -23.77
CA ALA A 304 16.35 -4.36 -24.63
C ALA A 304 15.02 -4.20 -23.88
N HIS A 305 14.70 -2.97 -23.48
CA HIS A 305 13.34 -2.57 -23.15
C HIS A 305 12.74 -1.90 -24.39
N VAL A 306 11.43 -2.08 -24.61
CA VAL A 306 10.72 -1.45 -25.74
C VAL A 306 11.00 0.05 -25.75
N GLY A 307 11.80 0.50 -26.73
CA GLY A 307 12.14 1.89 -26.98
C GLY A 307 13.48 2.41 -26.41
N LYS A 308 14.12 1.73 -25.43
CA LYS A 308 15.47 2.09 -24.92
C LYS A 308 16.19 0.88 -24.31
N ASN A 309 17.48 0.73 -24.57
CA ASN A 309 18.33 -0.20 -23.82
C ASN A 309 18.54 0.36 -22.41
N ARG A 310 18.24 -0.43 -21.37
CA ARG A 310 18.49 -0.06 -19.97
C ARG A 310 19.48 -1.03 -19.32
N PRO A 311 20.43 -0.54 -18.51
CA PRO A 311 21.22 -1.40 -17.62
C PRO A 311 20.28 -2.12 -16.65
N VAL A 312 20.52 -3.41 -16.43
CA VAL A 312 19.71 -4.25 -15.53
C VAL A 312 20.56 -4.77 -14.38
N THR A 313 19.91 -5.04 -13.26
CA THR A 313 20.56 -5.58 -12.07
C THR A 313 21.19 -6.96 -12.36
N PRO A 314 22.35 -7.26 -11.77
CA PRO A 314 22.98 -8.58 -11.87
C PRO A 314 22.05 -9.68 -11.31
N PRO A 315 22.02 -10.89 -11.90
CA PRO A 315 21.12 -11.97 -11.45
C PRO A 315 21.54 -12.60 -10.10
N GLN A 316 20.53 -12.96 -9.29
CA GLN A 316 20.53 -13.73 -8.02
C GLN A 316 20.67 -12.94 -6.69
N PRO A 317 20.01 -13.39 -5.60
CA PRO A 317 19.93 -12.66 -4.35
C PRO A 317 21.23 -12.79 -3.53
N PHE A 318 21.79 -11.66 -3.13
CA PHE A 318 22.97 -11.60 -2.29
C PHE A 318 22.62 -11.99 -0.84
N SER A 319 23.29 -13.00 -0.31
CA SER A 319 23.30 -13.27 1.12
C SER A 319 24.04 -12.15 1.84
N ILE A 320 23.30 -11.31 2.56
CA ILE A 320 23.84 -10.29 3.46
C ILE A 320 24.44 -11.03 4.68
N ALA A 321 25.65 -11.55 4.53
CA ALA A 321 26.44 -12.03 5.67
C ALA A 321 26.99 -10.80 6.42
N GLY A 322 26.11 -10.10 7.14
CA GLY A 322 26.45 -9.03 8.06
C GLY A 322 26.61 -9.58 9.46
N ASN A 323 27.86 -9.62 9.92
CA ASN A 323 28.32 -10.12 11.22
C ASN A 323 27.64 -9.37 12.39
N ARG A 324 26.45 -9.79 12.84
CA ARG A 324 25.94 -9.40 14.16
C ARG A 324 26.70 -10.18 15.22
N ARG A 325 27.68 -9.53 15.86
CA ARG A 325 28.17 -9.92 17.18
C ARG A 325 27.01 -9.84 18.17
N THR A 326 26.27 -10.92 18.35
CA THR A 326 25.48 -11.13 19.56
C THR A 326 26.40 -11.82 20.56
N GLY A 327 27.01 -11.03 21.44
CA GLY A 327 27.62 -11.56 22.65
C GLY A 327 26.50 -12.04 23.55
N TYR A 328 26.39 -13.36 23.72
CA TYR A 328 25.90 -14.01 24.94
C TYR A 328 26.31 -15.49 24.85
N GLU A 329 27.39 -15.84 25.57
CA GLU A 329 27.63 -17.23 25.97
C GLU A 329 26.58 -17.63 27.02
N LYS A 330 25.93 -18.79 26.86
CA LYS A 330 26.22 -20.00 27.66
C LYS A 330 25.19 -21.12 27.46
N ASN A 331 25.77 -22.30 27.23
CA ASN A 331 25.43 -23.63 27.73
C ASN A 331 24.32 -24.51 27.12
N ALA A 332 24.82 -25.62 26.54
CA ALA A 332 24.38 -27.03 26.63
C ALA A 332 22.99 -27.39 26.06
N ASN A 333 22.75 -28.52 25.39
CA ASN A 333 23.36 -29.84 25.49
C ASN A 333 22.91 -30.71 24.27
N LYS A 334 23.83 -31.53 23.75
CA LYS A 334 23.68 -32.89 23.18
C LYS A 334 22.43 -33.34 22.39
N LYS A 335 22.70 -33.81 21.15
CA LYS A 335 22.33 -35.10 20.47
C LYS A 335 21.90 -34.82 19.01
N ALA A 336 22.74 -35.06 18.01
CA ALA A 336 22.99 -36.35 17.34
C ALA A 336 21.77 -36.95 16.63
N HIS A 337 21.88 -36.95 15.29
CA HIS A 337 21.67 -38.10 14.38
C HIS A 337 20.32 -38.31 13.63
N HIS A 338 20.50 -38.64 12.33
CA HIS A 338 19.58 -39.17 11.30
C HIS A 338 18.71 -38.10 10.60
N GLY A 339 18.82 -37.79 9.31
CA GLY A 339 19.18 -38.61 8.15
C GLY A 339 17.94 -39.35 7.63
N THR A 340 17.38 -38.93 6.48
CA THR A 340 16.90 -39.77 5.35
C THR A 340 15.82 -39.07 4.49
N LYS A 341 16.17 -38.90 3.19
CA LYS A 341 15.41 -39.04 1.91
C LYS A 341 13.91 -38.66 1.87
N ILE A 342 13.50 -37.70 1.05
CA ILE A 342 13.18 -37.81 -0.40
C ILE A 342 12.35 -39.05 -0.75
N ASN A 343 11.07 -38.84 -1.11
CA ASN A 343 10.43 -39.65 -2.13
C ASN A 343 9.31 -38.88 -2.85
N ASP A 344 9.37 -38.97 -4.18
CA ASP A 344 8.40 -38.50 -5.16
C ASP A 344 7.02 -39.17 -5.01
N ARG A 345 5.96 -38.48 -5.46
CA ARG A 345 4.87 -39.10 -6.25
C ARG A 345 3.96 -38.07 -6.95
N LYS A 346 3.91 -38.25 -8.29
CA LYS A 346 2.83 -38.00 -9.28
C LYS A 346 1.42 -37.95 -8.63
N GLY A 347 0.48 -37.08 -9.00
CA GLY A 347 0.04 -36.65 -10.33
C GLY A 347 -1.33 -37.26 -10.60
N TYR A 348 -2.40 -36.46 -10.72
CA TYR A 348 -3.69 -36.84 -11.31
C TYR A 348 -4.38 -35.63 -11.96
N ILE A 349 -4.79 -35.82 -13.21
CA ILE A 349 -5.65 -34.98 -14.04
C ILE A 349 -7.04 -35.62 -14.03
N ALA A 350 -8.11 -34.81 -14.04
CA ALA A 350 -9.44 -35.26 -14.45
C ALA A 350 -10.18 -34.14 -15.20
N GLU A 351 -10.72 -34.49 -16.36
CA GLU A 351 -11.44 -33.68 -17.34
C GLU A 351 -12.94 -33.49 -17.01
N GLU A 352 -13.44 -32.36 -17.53
CA GLU A 352 -14.75 -31.98 -18.09
C GLU A 352 -16.09 -32.63 -17.65
N GLY A 353 -17.08 -31.73 -17.49
CA GLY A 353 -18.50 -32.05 -17.50
C GLY A 353 -19.37 -30.82 -17.76
N SER A 354 -19.80 -30.66 -19.02
CA SER A 354 -20.71 -29.62 -19.50
C SER A 354 -22.14 -29.73 -18.91
N ARG A 355 -22.81 -28.57 -18.74
CA ARG A 355 -24.27 -28.39 -18.93
C ARG A 355 -24.67 -26.91 -18.73
N SER A 356 -25.24 -26.31 -19.78
CA SER A 356 -26.17 -25.17 -19.65
C SER A 356 -27.60 -25.69 -19.53
N PRO A 357 -28.54 -24.93 -18.96
CA PRO A 357 -29.40 -24.13 -19.84
C PRO A 357 -29.82 -22.75 -19.31
N THR A 358 -30.22 -21.97 -20.30
CA THR A 358 -30.75 -20.60 -20.38
C THR A 358 -31.95 -20.18 -19.50
N ARG A 359 -32.02 -18.84 -19.31
CA ARG A 359 -33.19 -17.93 -19.11
C ARG A 359 -33.73 -17.69 -17.70
N LEU A 360 -33.45 -16.49 -17.18
CA LEU A 360 -34.46 -15.52 -16.74
C LEU A 360 -33.82 -14.13 -16.60
N TRP A 361 -33.98 -13.31 -17.64
CA TRP A 361 -33.65 -11.89 -17.61
C TRP A 361 -34.71 -11.14 -16.80
N ARG A 362 -34.29 -10.44 -15.73
CA ARG A 362 -35.05 -9.35 -15.11
C ARG A 362 -34.15 -8.12 -15.02
N SER A 363 -34.76 -6.96 -15.25
CA SER A 363 -34.16 -5.68 -15.63
C SER A 363 -33.13 -5.13 -14.64
N VAL A 364 -32.22 -4.31 -15.17
CA VAL A 364 -31.15 -3.57 -14.46
C VAL A 364 -31.70 -2.67 -13.33
N GLU A 365 -32.98 -2.29 -13.37
CA GLU A 365 -33.62 -1.48 -12.35
C GLU A 365 -33.90 -2.22 -11.03
N ASP A 366 -34.09 -3.55 -11.06
CA ASP A 366 -34.31 -4.35 -9.84
C ASP A 366 -33.00 -4.58 -9.04
N LEU A 367 -31.86 -4.62 -9.73
CA LEU A 367 -30.54 -4.65 -9.11
C LEU A 367 -30.20 -3.31 -8.44
N GLN A 368 -30.63 -2.18 -9.01
CA GLN A 368 -30.39 -0.85 -8.45
C GLN A 368 -31.18 -0.57 -7.16
N ARG A 369 -32.32 -1.24 -6.92
CA ARG A 369 -33.10 -1.10 -5.69
C ARG A 369 -32.50 -1.83 -4.48
N ARG A 370 -31.82 -2.96 -4.68
CA ARG A 370 -31.19 -3.73 -3.58
C ARG A 370 -29.88 -3.14 -3.06
N PHE A 371 -29.26 -2.21 -3.79
CA PHE A 371 -27.97 -1.60 -3.41
C PHE A 371 -28.07 -0.16 -2.89
N ARG A 372 -29.27 0.43 -2.82
CA ARG A 372 -29.44 1.70 -2.12
C ARG A 372 -29.53 1.45 -0.62
N ASN A 373 -28.39 1.66 0.04
CA ASN A 373 -28.22 1.97 1.45
C ASN A 373 -27.79 0.82 2.39
N PRO A 374 -26.46 0.60 2.58
CA PRO A 374 -25.94 -0.21 3.68
C PRO A 374 -25.95 0.52 5.04
N PHE A 375 -26.18 1.85 5.07
CA PHE A 375 -26.01 2.67 6.27
C PHE A 375 -27.29 3.46 6.59
N GLY A 376 -28.10 2.93 7.50
CA GLY A 376 -29.31 3.60 7.99
C GLY A 376 -29.01 4.84 8.84
N VAL A 377 -28.91 6.01 8.21
CA VAL A 377 -28.62 7.31 8.87
C VAL A 377 -29.76 7.82 9.79
N GLY A 378 -30.89 7.12 9.89
CA GLY A 378 -32.09 7.65 10.57
C GLY A 378 -32.12 7.65 12.12
N ARG A 379 -31.18 7.01 12.82
CA ARG A 379 -31.26 6.86 14.30
C ARG A 379 -30.25 7.66 15.13
N CYS A 380 -29.22 8.25 14.52
CA CYS A 380 -28.10 8.82 15.28
C CYS A 380 -28.44 10.15 15.97
N VAL A 381 -29.29 10.99 15.35
CA VAL A 381 -29.58 12.35 15.85
C VAL A 381 -30.33 12.39 17.19
N ARG A 382 -31.07 11.32 17.56
CA ARG A 382 -31.82 11.28 18.83
C ARG A 382 -30.97 10.94 20.06
N ARG A 383 -29.81 10.30 19.91
CA ARG A 383 -28.97 9.92 21.07
C ARG A 383 -28.06 11.06 21.56
N GLN A 384 -27.61 11.96 20.68
CA GLN A 384 -26.76 13.10 21.08
C GLN A 384 -27.48 14.09 22.03
N ARG A 385 -28.79 14.28 21.90
CA ARG A 385 -29.55 15.17 22.82
C ARG A 385 -29.68 14.63 24.26
N ARG A 386 -29.50 13.33 24.51
CA ARG A 386 -29.55 12.77 25.88
C ARG A 386 -28.21 12.79 26.61
N ALA A 387 -27.09 12.89 25.89
CA ALA A 387 -25.75 12.94 26.50
C ALA A 387 -25.37 14.36 26.98
N LEU A 388 -25.91 15.40 26.35
CA LEU A 388 -25.63 16.81 26.70
C LEU A 388 -26.39 17.33 27.96
N HIS A 389 -27.32 16.56 28.53
CA HIS A 389 -28.07 16.96 29.73
C HIS A 389 -27.55 16.35 31.05
N ARG A 390 -26.35 15.74 31.05
CA ARG A 390 -25.71 15.21 32.27
C ARG A 390 -24.38 15.89 32.58
N HIS A 391 -24.39 17.21 32.68
CA HIS A 391 -23.39 17.94 33.47
C HIS A 391 -24.11 19.05 34.23
N ARG A 392 -24.30 18.85 35.54
CA ARG A 392 -24.60 19.94 36.49
C ARG A 392 -23.30 20.72 36.74
N PRO A 393 -23.35 22.05 36.87
CA PRO A 393 -22.21 22.85 37.29
C PRO A 393 -22.01 22.75 38.82
N VAL A 394 -20.76 22.94 39.25
CA VAL A 394 -20.31 23.07 40.64
C VAL A 394 -20.74 24.43 41.19
N ASP A 395 -21.30 24.43 42.40
CA ASP A 395 -21.79 25.61 43.11
C ASP A 395 -20.66 26.61 43.46
N THR A 396 -20.84 27.86 43.04
CA THR A 396 -20.21 29.03 43.66
C THR A 396 -21.32 29.93 44.20
N ALA A 397 -21.37 30.09 45.51
CA ALA A 397 -22.37 30.88 46.22
C ALA A 397 -22.25 32.40 45.91
N PRO A 398 -23.36 33.14 45.79
CA PRO A 398 -23.33 34.59 45.81
C PRO A 398 -23.56 35.13 47.23
N ALA A 399 -22.83 36.19 47.57
CA ALA A 399 -23.06 36.99 48.77
C ALA A 399 -24.29 37.89 48.58
N GLU A 400 -25.24 37.81 49.51
CA GLU A 400 -26.36 38.74 49.61
C GLU A 400 -25.92 40.07 50.23
N GLY A 401 -26.39 41.16 49.64
CA GLY A 401 -26.25 42.51 50.17
C GLY A 401 -27.35 42.84 51.18
N GLY A 402 -26.91 43.41 52.31
CA GLY A 402 -27.49 44.61 52.91
C GLY A 402 -28.87 44.53 53.57
N LEU A 403 -28.90 44.69 54.89
CA LEU A 403 -29.67 45.72 55.61
C LEU A 403 -29.34 45.63 57.12
N GLY A 404 -28.92 46.75 57.74
CA GLY A 404 -28.96 46.89 59.20
C GLY A 404 -27.86 47.70 59.87
N GLY A 405 -27.98 49.04 59.86
CA GLY A 405 -27.90 49.86 61.07
C GLY A 405 -26.55 50.22 61.73
N VAL A 406 -26.25 51.53 61.71
CA VAL A 406 -25.73 52.38 62.82
C VAL A 406 -24.38 51.97 63.44
N GLY A 407 -23.26 52.66 63.23
CA GLY A 407 -22.95 54.01 63.77
C GLY A 407 -21.42 54.24 63.79
N PRO A 408 -20.95 55.47 64.08
CA PRO A 408 -19.68 56.01 63.54
C PRO A 408 -18.51 56.02 64.54
N SER A 409 -17.29 56.19 64.02
CA SER A 409 -16.14 56.97 64.56
C SER A 409 -14.78 56.28 64.28
N ALA A 410 -13.89 56.98 63.58
CA ALA A 410 -12.56 57.44 64.05
C ALA A 410 -11.60 56.27 64.35
N SER A 411 -10.50 56.07 63.63
CA SER A 411 -9.34 56.96 63.50
C SER A 411 -8.40 56.38 62.45
#